data_AF-M7TUF4-F1
#
_entry.id   AF-M7TUF4-F1
#
_cell.length_a   1.000
_cell.length_b   1.000
_cell.length_c   1.000
_cell.angle_alpha   90.00
_cell.angle_beta   90.00
_cell.angle_gamma   90.00
#
_symmetry.space_group_name_H-M   'P 1'
#
loop_
_entity.id
_entity.type
_entity.pdbx_description
1 polymer ?
#
loop_
_entity_poly.entity_id
_entity_poly.type
_entity_poly.pdbx_seq_one_letter_code
_entity_poly.pdbx_strand_id
1 'polypeptide(L)'
;MLEWQRIKRLGRRRIAKAAKDSATRSLLFYEALLPTSALGAPSLNYSDTGTDKIKEKALIPVPSFLSSNSSSSSSEHQESNENGHSFLTFPPEVRNLIYQYAVEYPTCRELFDSYYKQKEGRTRHTDRYMSIKLHTPTILLLCKQVTREALTILRSQPFVIDKIPPWIPGCRQPLPITEFISAPTLRNILYFEFKVTFGDGTGGSGYIWRRVLRYVLDAWSQGNSVTHLRVMFKLANIEVEPMWYWELKDYEELVDNINNFEFRHAAKPGTVQYEHWIIDCFYAYRTGFRNPLIRMHPNKDIWQGSVMEYV
;
A
#
# COMPACT_ATOMS: atom_id res chain seq x y z
N MET A 1 -18.50 -16.98 6.86
CA MET A 1 -19.58 -15.96 6.75
C MET A 1 -20.23 -15.57 8.08
N LEU A 2 -20.70 -16.52 8.91
CA LEU A 2 -21.38 -16.22 10.19
C LEU A 2 -20.54 -15.38 11.16
N GLU A 3 -19.24 -15.63 11.22
CA GLU A 3 -18.31 -14.84 12.04
C GLU A 3 -18.23 -13.39 11.57
N TRP A 4 -18.13 -13.15 10.26
CA TRP A 4 -18.06 -11.79 9.70
C TRP A 4 -19.34 -10.99 10.03
N GLN A 5 -20.50 -11.61 9.87
CA GLN A 5 -21.77 -10.99 10.26
C GLN A 5 -21.86 -10.71 11.77
N ARG A 6 -21.29 -11.59 12.61
CA ARG A 6 -21.19 -11.35 14.06
C ARG A 6 -20.30 -10.14 14.36
N ILE A 7 -19.13 -10.05 13.73
CA ILE A 7 -18.18 -8.94 13.91
C ILE A 7 -18.82 -7.61 13.48
N LYS A 8 -19.48 -7.55 12.32
CA LYS A 8 -20.23 -6.37 11.87
C LYS A 8 -21.28 -5.93 12.89
N ARG A 9 -22.07 -6.86 13.44
CA ARG A 9 -23.06 -6.57 14.48
C ARG A 9 -22.41 -6.01 15.75
N LEU A 10 -21.28 -6.55 16.19
CA LEU A 10 -20.54 -6.02 17.34
C LEU A 10 -20.00 -4.61 17.09
N GLY A 11 -19.44 -4.36 15.91
CA GLY A 11 -18.99 -3.04 15.47
C GLY A 11 -20.12 -2.00 15.50
N ARG A 12 -21.26 -2.30 14.88
CA ARG A 12 -22.46 -1.44 14.89
C ARG A 12 -22.94 -1.12 16.31
N ARG A 13 -22.93 -2.11 17.22
CA ARG A 13 -23.31 -1.91 18.63
C ARG A 13 -22.35 -0.96 19.36
N ARG A 14 -21.04 -1.07 19.12
CA ARG A 14 -20.04 -0.15 19.70
C ARG A 14 -20.26 1.29 19.22
N ILE A 15 -20.49 1.47 17.92
CA ILE A 15 -20.79 2.79 17.35
C ILE A 15 -22.10 3.35 17.92
N ALA A 16 -23.16 2.54 17.99
CA ALA A 16 -24.44 2.97 18.56
C ALA A 16 -24.32 3.36 20.05
N LYS A 17 -23.45 2.70 20.81
CA LYS A 17 -23.13 3.09 22.20
C LYS A 17 -22.39 4.43 22.24
N ALA A 18 -21.36 4.60 21.41
CA ALA A 18 -20.59 5.84 21.27
C ALA A 18 -21.42 7.03 20.76
N ALA A 19 -22.49 6.77 19.99
CA ALA A 19 -23.43 7.82 19.59
C ALA A 19 -24.20 8.39 20.78
N LYS A 20 -24.46 7.58 21.82
CA LYS A 20 -25.26 7.98 23.00
C LYS A 20 -24.43 8.62 24.11
N ASP A 21 -23.15 8.31 24.20
CA ASP A 21 -22.27 8.77 25.29
C ASP A 21 -21.01 9.47 24.76
N SER A 22 -20.75 10.67 25.28
CA SER A 22 -19.63 11.53 24.86
C SER A 22 -18.25 10.95 25.21
N ALA A 23 -18.14 10.25 26.34
CA ALA A 23 -16.88 9.63 26.76
C ALA A 23 -16.50 8.48 25.83
N THR A 24 -17.44 7.56 25.57
CA THR A 24 -17.23 6.47 24.60
C THR A 24 -17.03 6.95 23.18
N ARG A 25 -17.64 8.08 22.79
CA ARG A 25 -17.38 8.73 21.50
C ARG A 25 -15.93 9.18 21.36
N SER A 26 -15.41 9.87 22.37
CA SER A 26 -14.04 10.38 22.38
C SER A 26 -13.01 9.25 22.30
N LEU A 27 -13.26 8.16 23.05
CA LEU A 27 -12.44 6.95 22.99
C LEU A 27 -12.46 6.31 21.60
N LEU A 28 -13.65 6.20 20.98
CA LEU A 28 -13.78 5.62 19.64
C LEU A 28 -13.04 6.46 18.59
N PHE A 29 -13.10 7.79 18.67
CA PHE A 29 -12.34 8.66 17.76
C PHE A 29 -10.84 8.50 17.95
N TYR A 30 -10.36 8.42 19.19
CA TYR A 30 -8.96 8.18 19.47
C TYR A 30 -8.49 6.85 18.89
N GLU A 31 -9.21 5.74 19.17
CA GLU A 31 -8.94 4.42 18.57
C GLU A 31 -8.95 4.45 17.04
N ALA A 32 -9.91 5.18 16.45
CA ALA A 32 -10.10 5.25 15.01
C ALA A 32 -8.97 6.00 14.28
N LEU A 33 -8.20 6.84 14.97
CA LEU A 33 -7.14 7.68 14.41
C LEU A 33 -5.71 7.16 14.63
N LEU A 34 -5.50 6.15 15.49
CA LEU A 34 -4.15 5.65 15.81
C LEU A 34 -3.43 5.02 14.60
N PRO A 35 -2.11 5.13 14.41
CA PRO A 35 -1.41 4.39 13.36
C PRO A 35 -1.55 2.87 13.52
N THR A 36 -1.64 2.11 12.42
CA THR A 36 -1.78 0.64 12.46
C THR A 36 -0.62 -0.03 13.21
N SER A 37 0.59 0.56 13.12
CA SER A 37 1.80 0.13 13.82
C SER A 37 1.73 0.28 15.34
N ALA A 38 0.88 1.16 15.86
CA ALA A 38 0.77 1.46 17.29
C ALA A 38 -0.14 0.49 18.06
N LEU A 39 -0.86 -0.40 17.35
CA LEU A 39 -1.91 -1.24 17.96
C LEU A 39 -1.61 -2.75 17.99
N GLY A 40 -0.43 -3.17 17.50
CA GLY A 40 0.15 -4.51 17.76
C GLY A 40 -0.61 -5.72 17.20
N ALA A 41 0.14 -6.72 16.75
CA ALA A 41 -0.35 -8.05 16.38
C ALA A 41 -0.99 -8.78 17.59
N PRO A 42 -1.84 -9.81 17.39
CA PRO A 42 -2.36 -10.59 18.49
C PRO A 42 -1.25 -11.52 19.03
N SER A 43 -0.54 -11.08 20.06
CA SER A 43 0.25 -11.96 20.92
C SER A 43 -0.08 -11.70 22.40
N LEU A 44 -0.37 -12.79 23.07
CA LEU A 44 -0.64 -13.02 24.49
C LEU A 44 -0.02 -12.04 25.50
N ASN A 45 -0.83 -11.76 26.53
CA ASN A 45 -0.49 -11.29 27.87
C ASN A 45 0.21 -9.93 27.96
N TYR A 46 -0.54 -8.91 28.35
CA TYR A 46 0.06 -7.81 29.10
C TYR A 46 -0.86 -7.33 30.22
N SER A 47 -0.29 -7.42 31.43
CA SER A 47 -0.79 -6.85 32.67
C SER A 47 -0.61 -5.33 32.69
N ASP A 48 -1.56 -4.72 33.37
CA ASP A 48 -1.71 -3.32 33.72
C ASP A 48 -0.45 -2.65 34.27
N THR A 49 -0.17 -1.42 33.82
CA THR A 49 0.26 -0.26 34.62
C THR A 49 0.48 0.95 33.71
N GLY A 50 -0.07 2.10 34.11
CA GLY A 50 -0.27 3.27 33.26
C GLY A 50 0.72 4.42 33.41
N THR A 51 0.32 5.55 32.79
CA THR A 51 0.91 6.91 32.74
C THR A 51 2.25 7.00 31.98
N ASP A 52 2.51 7.91 31.03
CA ASP A 52 2.12 9.32 30.91
C ASP A 52 2.42 9.88 29.48
N LYS A 53 1.64 10.88 29.08
CA LYS A 53 1.93 12.08 28.24
C LYS A 53 2.66 12.04 26.86
N ILE A 54 1.90 12.48 25.84
CA ILE A 54 2.19 13.54 24.83
C ILE A 54 3.45 13.39 23.93
N LYS A 55 3.23 13.34 22.60
CA LYS A 55 3.75 14.37 21.67
C LYS A 55 3.09 14.32 20.29
N GLU A 56 2.59 15.48 19.90
CA GLU A 56 2.15 15.87 18.56
C GLU A 56 3.25 15.57 17.52
N LYS A 57 2.81 15.12 16.33
CA LYS A 57 3.63 15.12 15.12
C LYS A 57 3.99 16.57 14.80
N ALA A 58 5.19 16.99 15.22
CA ALA A 58 5.82 18.17 14.66
C ALA A 58 6.05 17.90 13.16
N LEU A 59 5.41 18.71 12.32
CA LEU A 59 5.87 18.97 10.96
C LEU A 59 7.34 19.38 11.07
N ILE A 60 8.24 18.57 10.49
CA ILE A 60 9.66 18.92 10.42
C ILE A 60 9.73 20.23 9.61
N PRO A 61 10.23 21.34 10.21
CA PRO A 61 10.42 22.57 9.46
C PRO A 61 11.45 22.28 8.37
N VAL A 62 11.09 22.57 7.12
CA VAL A 62 12.05 22.55 6.02
C VAL A 62 13.23 23.45 6.44
N PRO A 63 14.46 22.93 6.47
CA PRO A 63 15.58 23.73 6.95
C PRO A 63 15.82 24.91 6.01
N SER A 64 16.07 26.08 6.61
CA SER A 64 16.12 27.40 5.96
C SER A 64 17.16 27.54 4.84
N PHE A 65 18.09 26.59 4.69
CA PHE A 65 19.09 26.60 3.62
C PHE A 65 18.54 26.29 2.21
N LEU A 66 17.28 25.86 2.10
CA LEU A 66 16.61 25.69 0.80
C LEU A 66 15.92 26.97 0.29
N SER A 67 16.00 28.08 1.03
CA SER A 67 15.52 29.39 0.57
C SER A 67 16.63 30.13 -0.17
N SER A 68 16.87 29.77 -1.43
CA SER A 68 17.73 30.55 -2.32
C SER A 68 16.98 31.79 -2.82
N ASN A 69 17.16 32.91 -2.13
CA ASN A 69 16.88 34.23 -2.69
C ASN A 69 17.95 34.55 -3.74
N SER A 70 17.59 34.54 -5.01
CA SER A 70 18.42 35.08 -6.09
C SER A 70 18.33 36.60 -6.09
N SER A 71 19.30 37.27 -5.49
CA SER A 71 19.59 38.68 -5.74
C SER A 71 21.01 38.80 -6.28
N SER A 72 21.09 39.11 -7.56
CA SER A 72 22.27 39.41 -8.35
C SER A 72 22.83 40.80 -8.05
N SER A 73 24.15 40.93 -7.85
CA SER A 73 24.97 42.05 -8.35
C SER A 73 26.48 41.77 -8.22
N SER A 74 27.11 41.62 -9.38
CA SER A 74 28.41 42.20 -9.82
C SER A 74 29.66 42.19 -8.92
N SER A 75 30.66 41.41 -9.37
CA SER A 75 32.09 41.74 -9.57
C SER A 75 33.03 41.94 -8.36
N GLU A 76 33.97 40.99 -8.15
CA GLU A 76 35.43 41.14 -8.38
C GLU A 76 36.24 40.03 -7.65
N HIS A 77 37.16 39.41 -8.40
CA HIS A 77 38.27 38.53 -8.02
C HIS A 77 38.30 37.88 -6.62
N GLN A 78 37.90 36.60 -6.58
CA GLN A 78 38.58 35.60 -5.75
C GLN A 78 38.53 34.24 -6.47
N GLU A 79 39.69 33.70 -6.83
CA GLU A 79 39.90 32.27 -7.05
C GLU A 79 39.67 31.55 -5.71
N SER A 80 38.42 31.52 -5.23
CA SER A 80 38.02 30.49 -4.30
C SER A 80 37.98 29.22 -5.12
N ASN A 81 38.91 28.29 -4.86
CA ASN A 81 38.69 26.88 -5.17
C ASN A 81 37.25 26.57 -4.76
N GLU A 82 36.35 26.50 -5.73
CA GLU A 82 35.04 25.91 -5.54
C GLU A 82 35.35 24.45 -5.24
N ASN A 83 35.58 24.17 -3.96
CA ASN A 83 35.56 22.85 -3.39
C ASN A 83 34.12 22.37 -3.58
N GLY A 84 33.79 21.98 -4.81
CA GLY A 84 32.49 21.49 -5.20
C GLY A 84 32.21 20.32 -4.29
N HIS A 85 31.31 20.54 -3.34
CA HIS A 85 30.93 19.49 -2.42
C HIS A 85 30.25 18.40 -3.24
N SER A 86 30.93 17.27 -3.40
CA SER A 86 30.36 16.10 -4.06
C SER A 86 29.34 15.47 -3.14
N PHE A 87 28.24 14.97 -3.71
CA PHE A 87 27.22 14.22 -2.97
C PHE A 87 27.83 13.05 -2.17
N LEU A 88 28.88 12.43 -2.68
CA LEU A 88 29.56 11.31 -2.00
C LEU A 88 30.44 11.74 -0.83
N THR A 89 30.69 13.04 -0.66
CA THR A 89 31.42 13.60 0.48
C THR A 89 30.55 13.66 1.74
N PHE A 90 29.21 13.64 1.60
CA PHE A 90 28.32 13.56 2.76
C PHE A 90 28.50 12.24 3.51
N PRO A 91 28.36 12.21 4.85
CA PRO A 91 28.32 10.96 5.61
C PRO A 91 27.21 10.01 5.10
N PRO A 92 27.41 8.67 5.18
CA PRO A 92 26.42 7.69 4.73
C PRO A 92 25.02 7.90 5.32
N GLU A 93 24.93 8.36 6.57
CA GLU A 93 23.67 8.62 7.27
C GLU A 93 22.88 9.73 6.59
N VAL A 94 23.56 10.81 6.18
CA VAL A 94 22.94 11.93 5.46
C VAL A 94 22.52 11.47 4.06
N ARG A 95 23.34 10.68 3.37
CA ARG A 95 22.97 10.11 2.07
C ARG A 95 21.76 9.20 2.18
N ASN A 96 21.68 8.37 3.22
CA ASN A 96 20.53 7.49 3.49
C ASN A 96 19.25 8.29 3.71
N LEU A 97 19.30 9.40 4.44
CA LEU A 97 18.15 10.30 4.58
C LEU A 97 17.73 10.85 3.22
N ILE A 98 18.69 11.31 2.40
CA ILE A 98 18.39 11.81 1.05
C ILE A 98 17.75 10.69 0.19
N TYR A 99 18.26 9.47 0.24
CA TYR A 99 17.68 8.33 -0.48
C TYR A 99 16.26 8.01 -0.02
N GLN A 100 15.96 8.11 1.27
CA GLN A 100 14.60 7.91 1.79
C GLN A 100 13.59 8.90 1.19
N TYR A 101 14.02 10.14 0.93
CA TYR A 101 13.17 11.14 0.27
C TYR A 101 13.16 11.03 -1.26
N ALA A 102 14.24 10.56 -1.85
CA ALA A 102 14.42 10.56 -3.31
C ALA A 102 13.95 9.26 -3.99
N VAL A 103 13.78 8.18 -3.23
CA VAL A 103 13.45 6.86 -3.76
C VAL A 103 12.29 6.25 -2.98
N GLU A 104 11.17 6.09 -3.68
CA GLU A 104 10.00 5.37 -3.22
C GLU A 104 9.46 4.50 -4.36
N TYR A 105 8.81 3.38 -4.00
CA TYR A 105 8.00 2.67 -4.98
C TYR A 105 6.80 3.52 -5.38
N PRO A 106 6.47 3.60 -6.69
CA PRO A 106 5.25 4.29 -7.10
C PRO A 106 4.02 3.55 -6.57
N THR A 107 3.01 4.31 -6.15
CA THR A 107 1.71 3.75 -5.77
C THR A 107 1.01 3.17 -7.01
N CYS A 108 0.09 2.21 -6.81
CA CYS A 108 -0.71 1.70 -7.94
C CYS A 108 -1.46 2.82 -8.68
N ARG A 109 -1.89 3.86 -7.95
CA ARG A 109 -2.52 5.04 -8.57
C ARG A 109 -1.55 5.74 -9.54
N GLU A 110 -0.34 6.05 -9.10
CA GLU A 110 0.67 6.71 -9.95
C GLU A 110 1.05 5.84 -11.16
N LEU A 111 1.18 4.53 -10.94
CA LEU A 111 1.44 3.57 -12.02
C LEU A 111 0.32 3.62 -13.08
N PHE A 112 -0.94 3.63 -12.67
CA PHE A 112 -2.07 3.56 -13.57
C PHE A 112 -2.44 4.93 -14.18
N ASP A 113 -2.18 6.03 -13.47
CA ASP A 113 -2.38 7.39 -13.97
C ASP A 113 -1.54 7.65 -15.23
N SER A 114 -0.34 7.05 -15.32
CA SER A 114 0.49 7.12 -16.52
C SER A 114 -0.19 6.55 -17.77
N TYR A 115 -0.93 5.45 -17.61
CA TYR A 115 -1.71 4.83 -18.68
C TYR A 115 -2.88 5.70 -19.12
N TYR A 116 -3.64 6.25 -18.17
CA TYR A 116 -4.77 7.12 -18.51
C TYR A 116 -4.34 8.41 -19.20
N LYS A 117 -3.24 9.04 -18.74
CA LYS A 117 -2.64 10.22 -19.39
C LYS A 117 -2.21 9.92 -20.83
N GLN A 118 -1.61 8.75 -21.07
CA GLN A 118 -1.17 8.35 -22.41
C GLN A 118 -2.36 8.12 -23.36
N LYS A 119 -3.49 7.64 -22.83
CA LYS A 119 -4.74 7.42 -23.59
C LYS A 119 -5.42 8.75 -23.98
N GLU A 120 -5.46 9.73 -23.08
CA GLU A 120 -6.08 11.04 -23.34
C GLU A 120 -5.36 11.85 -24.43
N GLY A 121 -4.03 11.73 -24.51
CA GLY A 121 -3.22 12.48 -25.47
C GLY A 121 -3.24 11.97 -26.92
N ARG A 122 -4.04 10.95 -27.28
CA ARG A 122 -4.01 10.34 -28.62
C ARG A 122 -5.37 10.31 -29.31
N THR A 123 -5.37 10.73 -30.57
CA THR A 123 -6.51 10.61 -31.51
C THR A 123 -6.81 9.14 -31.82
N ARG A 124 -8.10 8.83 -31.98
CA ARG A 124 -8.80 7.52 -31.92
C ARG A 124 -8.31 6.34 -32.81
N HIS A 125 -7.16 6.41 -33.48
CA HIS A 125 -6.92 5.53 -34.65
C HIS A 125 -5.67 4.65 -34.70
N THR A 126 -4.80 4.60 -33.68
CA THR A 126 -3.65 3.68 -33.75
C THR A 126 -3.34 2.95 -32.44
N ASP A 127 -3.18 1.64 -32.59
CA ASP A 127 -2.70 0.61 -31.67
C ASP A 127 -3.63 0.08 -30.56
N ARG A 128 -4.17 -1.12 -30.83
CA ARG A 128 -4.83 -2.03 -29.87
C ARG A 128 -3.87 -2.62 -28.82
N TYR A 129 -2.56 -2.35 -28.92
CA TYR A 129 -1.53 -2.83 -28.01
C TYR A 129 -0.64 -1.65 -27.59
N MET A 130 -1.08 -0.91 -26.57
CA MET A 130 -0.25 0.15 -26.00
C MET A 130 0.80 -0.47 -25.07
N SER A 131 2.07 -0.37 -25.44
CA SER A 131 3.17 -0.64 -24.52
C SER A 131 3.29 0.54 -23.53
N ILE A 132 3.13 0.23 -22.24
CA ILE A 132 3.29 1.19 -21.15
C ILE A 132 4.78 1.45 -20.95
N LYS A 133 5.19 2.72 -20.94
CA LYS A 133 6.59 3.09 -20.73
C LYS A 133 6.95 2.99 -19.24
N LEU A 134 7.79 2.03 -18.90
CA LEU A 134 8.34 1.91 -17.55
C LEU A 134 9.36 3.03 -17.30
N HIS A 135 9.32 3.62 -16.10
CA HIS A 135 10.25 4.66 -15.69
C HIS A 135 11.14 4.16 -14.54
N THR A 136 12.44 4.44 -14.63
CA THR A 136 13.41 4.19 -13.56
C THR A 136 13.75 5.52 -12.91
N PRO A 137 13.64 5.65 -11.57
CA PRO A 137 14.01 6.87 -10.86
C PRO A 137 15.43 7.33 -11.22
N THR A 138 15.58 8.63 -11.55
CA THR A 138 16.85 9.20 -12.05
C THR A 138 18.02 8.96 -11.10
N ILE A 139 17.77 8.97 -9.79
CA ILE A 139 18.80 8.70 -8.77
C ILE A 139 19.43 7.31 -8.91
N LEU A 140 18.68 6.30 -9.36
CA LEU A 140 19.20 4.96 -9.62
C LEU A 140 20.07 4.90 -10.88
N LEU A 141 20.04 5.95 -11.72
CA LEU A 141 20.78 6.05 -12.98
C LEU A 141 22.05 6.91 -12.86
N LEU A 142 22.31 7.55 -11.71
CA LEU A 142 23.43 8.49 -11.56
C LEU A 142 24.80 7.79 -11.60
N CYS A 143 25.08 6.89 -10.66
CA CYS A 143 26.33 6.12 -10.63
C CYS A 143 26.19 4.83 -9.83
N LYS A 144 27.08 3.86 -10.05
CA LYS A 144 27.02 2.53 -9.41
C LYS A 144 26.98 2.57 -7.88
N GLN A 145 27.70 3.49 -7.25
CA GLN A 145 27.70 3.61 -5.79
C GLN A 145 26.33 4.10 -5.29
N VAL A 146 25.83 5.20 -5.86
CA VAL A 146 24.51 5.75 -5.53
C VAL A 146 23.42 4.71 -5.78
N THR A 147 23.45 4.00 -6.91
CA THR A 147 22.49 2.93 -7.20
C THR A 147 22.51 1.84 -6.13
N ARG A 148 23.68 1.40 -5.67
CA ARG A 148 23.80 0.36 -4.63
C ARG A 148 23.23 0.83 -3.29
N GLU A 149 23.58 2.04 -2.85
CA GLU A 149 23.09 2.59 -1.58
C GLU A 149 21.59 2.92 -1.65
N ALA A 150 21.10 3.47 -2.75
CA ALA A 150 19.69 3.81 -2.92
C ALA A 150 18.80 2.56 -3.05
N LEU A 151 19.28 1.50 -3.72
CA LEU A 151 18.52 0.25 -3.85
C LEU A 151 18.33 -0.47 -2.51
N THR A 152 19.27 -0.38 -1.57
CA THR A 152 19.08 -0.99 -0.24
C THR A 152 17.96 -0.29 0.51
N ILE A 153 17.89 1.04 0.43
CA ILE A 153 16.80 1.84 0.99
C ILE A 153 15.47 1.50 0.30
N LEU A 154 15.41 1.51 -1.03
CA LEU A 154 14.18 1.16 -1.78
C LEU A 154 13.65 -0.24 -1.40
N ARG A 155 14.54 -1.24 -1.33
CA ARG A 155 14.14 -2.62 -1.01
C ARG A 155 13.65 -2.78 0.43
N SER A 156 14.01 -1.87 1.33
CA SER A 156 13.50 -1.88 2.71
C SER A 156 12.08 -1.34 2.85
N GLN A 157 11.58 -0.64 1.83
CA GLN A 157 10.23 -0.08 1.82
C GLN A 157 9.20 -1.12 1.32
N PRO A 158 7.95 -1.06 1.79
CA PRO A 158 6.88 -1.91 1.31
C PRO A 158 6.41 -1.49 -0.09
N PHE A 159 6.25 -2.47 -0.98
CA PHE A 159 5.49 -2.27 -2.21
C PHE A 159 4.04 -2.67 -1.98
N VAL A 160 3.10 -1.80 -2.35
CA VAL A 160 1.67 -1.99 -2.06
C VAL A 160 0.89 -2.11 -3.36
N ILE A 161 0.14 -3.21 -3.51
CA ILE A 161 -0.92 -3.31 -4.52
C ILE A 161 -2.27 -3.16 -3.83
N ASP A 162 -2.96 -2.06 -4.11
CA ASP A 162 -4.25 -1.70 -3.52
C ASP A 162 -5.32 -1.28 -4.53
N LYS A 163 -4.97 -1.26 -5.83
CA LYS A 163 -5.89 -0.98 -6.93
C LYS A 163 -5.80 -2.04 -8.02
N ILE A 164 -6.93 -2.26 -8.69
CA ILE A 164 -7.02 -3.13 -9.86
C ILE A 164 -6.38 -2.41 -11.06
N PRO A 165 -5.54 -3.09 -11.87
CA PRO A 165 -4.99 -2.50 -13.08
C PRO A 165 -6.07 -2.06 -14.09
N PRO A 166 -5.79 -1.06 -14.94
CA PRO A 166 -6.73 -0.55 -15.93
C PRO A 166 -7.31 -1.62 -16.86
N TRP A 167 -8.57 -1.39 -17.26
CA TRP A 167 -9.27 -2.23 -18.24
C TRP A 167 -9.24 -1.58 -19.62
N ILE A 168 -8.75 -2.32 -20.61
CA ILE A 168 -8.88 -1.89 -22.01
C ILE A 168 -10.32 -2.17 -22.47
N PRO A 169 -11.05 -1.19 -23.03
CA PRO A 169 -12.37 -1.43 -23.59
C PRO A 169 -12.36 -2.59 -24.60
N GLY A 170 -13.26 -3.56 -24.42
CA GLY A 170 -13.34 -4.77 -25.25
C GLY A 170 -12.47 -5.94 -24.78
N CYS A 171 -11.57 -5.74 -23.82
CA CYS A 171 -10.86 -6.85 -23.18
C CYS A 171 -11.71 -7.49 -22.07
N ARG A 172 -11.60 -8.82 -21.90
CA ARG A 172 -12.31 -9.57 -20.85
C ARG A 172 -11.61 -9.52 -19.49
N GLN A 173 -10.43 -8.92 -19.42
CA GLN A 173 -9.54 -8.95 -18.26
C GLN A 173 -8.82 -7.61 -18.11
N PRO A 174 -8.46 -7.21 -16.87
CA PRO A 174 -7.59 -6.06 -16.66
C PRO A 174 -6.20 -6.33 -17.21
N LEU A 175 -5.43 -5.27 -17.42
CA LEU A 175 -4.03 -5.40 -17.81
C LEU A 175 -3.20 -6.15 -16.74
N PRO A 176 -2.18 -6.92 -17.13
CA PRO A 176 -1.26 -7.52 -16.18
C PRO A 176 -0.53 -6.45 -15.38
N ILE A 177 -0.33 -6.67 -14.08
CA ILE A 177 0.48 -5.75 -13.26
C ILE A 177 1.93 -5.65 -13.79
N THR A 178 2.41 -6.71 -14.46
CA THR A 178 3.75 -6.77 -15.05
C THR A 178 3.97 -5.79 -16.21
N GLU A 179 2.90 -5.21 -16.77
CA GLU A 179 2.99 -4.11 -17.74
C GLU A 179 3.34 -2.76 -17.07
N PHE A 180 3.09 -2.63 -15.77
CA PHE A 180 3.33 -1.41 -15.00
C PHE A 180 4.58 -1.49 -14.12
N ILE A 181 4.99 -2.70 -13.75
CA ILE A 181 6.20 -2.95 -12.98
C ILE A 181 6.90 -4.18 -13.54
N SER A 182 8.20 -4.07 -13.81
CA SER A 182 8.94 -5.16 -14.44
C SER A 182 8.95 -6.41 -13.54
N ALA A 183 8.88 -7.60 -14.16
CA ALA A 183 9.00 -8.86 -13.42
C ALA A 183 10.29 -8.92 -12.57
N PRO A 184 11.48 -8.51 -13.06
CA PRO A 184 12.67 -8.43 -12.22
C PRO A 184 12.50 -7.53 -11.00
N THR A 185 11.84 -6.38 -11.12
CA THR A 185 11.54 -5.51 -9.97
C THR A 185 10.67 -6.24 -8.96
N LEU A 186 9.57 -6.85 -9.40
CA LEU A 186 8.67 -7.61 -8.52
C LEU A 186 9.37 -8.73 -7.74
N ARG A 187 10.31 -9.44 -8.38
CA ARG A 187 11.07 -10.53 -7.75
C ARG A 187 12.03 -10.06 -6.65
N ASN A 188 12.49 -8.81 -6.72
CA ASN A 188 13.47 -8.26 -5.79
C ASN A 188 12.83 -7.49 -4.62
N ILE A 189 11.50 -7.46 -4.53
CA ILE A 189 10.79 -6.83 -3.42
C ILE A 189 10.90 -7.71 -2.17
N LEU A 190 11.25 -7.10 -1.04
CA LEU A 190 11.39 -7.79 0.25
C LEU A 190 10.10 -7.73 1.08
N TYR A 191 9.42 -6.58 1.05
CA TYR A 191 8.21 -6.30 1.81
C TYR A 191 7.08 -6.01 0.83
N PHE A 192 6.06 -6.87 0.81
CA PHE A 192 4.95 -6.76 -0.12
C PHE A 192 3.63 -6.69 0.64
N GLU A 193 2.81 -5.70 0.32
CA GLU A 193 1.44 -5.59 0.84
C GLU A 193 0.42 -5.79 -0.30
N PHE A 194 -0.49 -6.74 -0.13
CA PHE A 194 -1.57 -7.02 -1.05
C PHE A 194 -2.91 -6.67 -0.41
N LYS A 195 -3.52 -5.57 -0.84
CA LYS A 195 -4.78 -5.04 -0.28
C LYS A 195 -5.95 -5.38 -1.22
N VAL A 196 -6.64 -6.45 -0.92
CA VAL A 196 -7.73 -7.01 -1.71
C VAL A 196 -9.08 -6.51 -1.22
N THR A 197 -10.00 -6.22 -2.14
CA THR A 197 -11.38 -5.88 -1.79
C THR A 197 -12.33 -6.90 -2.41
N PHE A 198 -13.23 -7.46 -1.61
CA PHE A 198 -14.29 -8.40 -1.96
C PHE A 198 -15.65 -7.76 -1.74
N GLY A 199 -16.63 -8.16 -2.53
CA GLY A 199 -18.00 -7.66 -2.48
C GLY A 199 -18.15 -6.22 -2.97
N ASP A 200 -17.18 -5.72 -3.75
CA ASP A 200 -17.25 -4.41 -4.39
C ASP A 200 -17.79 -4.54 -5.82
N GLY A 201 -18.51 -3.52 -6.30
CA GLY A 201 -19.21 -3.56 -7.59
C GLY A 201 -20.42 -4.52 -7.64
N THR A 202 -21.12 -4.54 -8.77
CA THR A 202 -22.36 -5.30 -8.96
C THR A 202 -22.15 -6.81 -9.09
N GLY A 203 -21.01 -7.23 -9.64
CA GLY A 203 -20.67 -8.64 -9.87
C GLY A 203 -19.64 -9.22 -8.90
N GLY A 204 -19.24 -8.45 -7.89
CA GLY A 204 -18.08 -8.78 -7.06
C GLY A 204 -16.74 -8.51 -7.76
N SER A 205 -15.68 -8.51 -6.97
CA SER A 205 -14.32 -8.12 -7.35
C SER A 205 -13.27 -9.21 -7.09
N GLY A 206 -13.60 -10.29 -6.37
CA GLY A 206 -12.67 -11.34 -5.99
C GLY A 206 -12.00 -12.04 -7.16
N TYR A 207 -12.76 -12.39 -8.20
CA TYR A 207 -12.20 -13.02 -9.40
C TYR A 207 -11.14 -12.15 -10.10
N ILE A 208 -11.26 -10.83 -10.01
CA ILE A 208 -10.31 -9.87 -10.59
C ILE A 208 -9.03 -9.88 -9.77
N TRP A 209 -9.15 -9.78 -8.45
CA TRP A 209 -8.03 -9.83 -7.53
C TRP A 209 -7.26 -11.15 -7.56
N ARG A 210 -7.96 -12.27 -7.71
CA ARG A 210 -7.34 -13.58 -7.92
C ARG A 210 -6.46 -13.60 -9.16
N ARG A 211 -6.84 -12.90 -10.23
CA ARG A 211 -6.01 -12.75 -11.44
C ARG A 211 -4.82 -11.84 -11.21
N VAL A 212 -5.02 -10.69 -10.54
CA VAL A 212 -3.92 -9.79 -10.17
C VAL A 212 -2.87 -10.56 -9.35
N LEU A 213 -3.31 -11.32 -8.35
CA LEU A 213 -2.42 -12.18 -7.56
C LEU A 213 -1.68 -13.18 -8.45
N ARG A 214 -2.36 -13.83 -9.40
CA ARG A 214 -1.72 -14.78 -10.31
C ARG A 214 -0.57 -14.15 -11.08
N TYR A 215 -0.72 -12.95 -11.62
CA TYR A 215 0.40 -12.25 -12.30
C TYR A 215 1.60 -12.01 -11.37
N VAL A 216 1.34 -11.69 -10.09
CA VAL A 216 2.40 -11.53 -9.08
C VAL A 216 3.08 -12.86 -8.79
N LEU A 217 2.31 -13.92 -8.54
CA LEU A 217 2.83 -15.27 -8.27
C LEU A 217 3.60 -15.84 -9.46
N ASP A 218 3.12 -15.61 -10.69
CA ASP A 218 3.80 -15.99 -11.93
C ASP A 218 5.15 -15.28 -12.04
N ALA A 219 5.20 -13.98 -11.71
CA ALA A 219 6.46 -13.25 -11.66
C ALA A 219 7.42 -13.82 -10.61
N TRP A 220 6.91 -14.27 -9.46
CA TRP A 220 7.69 -14.86 -8.36
C TRP A 220 8.08 -16.33 -8.56
N SER A 221 7.42 -17.04 -9.49
CA SER A 221 7.68 -18.46 -9.77
C SER A 221 9.11 -18.73 -10.25
N GLN A 222 9.75 -17.75 -10.88
CA GLN A 222 11.13 -17.83 -11.36
C GLN A 222 12.16 -17.45 -10.28
N GLY A 223 11.71 -17.19 -9.06
CA GLY A 223 12.52 -16.71 -7.95
C GLY A 223 11.94 -15.43 -7.36
N ASN A 224 12.00 -15.28 -6.04
CA ASN A 224 11.61 -14.06 -5.35
C ASN A 224 12.48 -13.84 -4.10
N SER A 225 12.42 -12.61 -3.59
CA SER A 225 13.13 -12.17 -2.39
C SER A 225 12.16 -11.79 -1.27
N VAL A 226 10.89 -12.20 -1.36
CA VAL A 226 9.86 -11.76 -0.41
C VAL A 226 10.16 -12.35 0.95
N THR A 227 10.31 -11.47 1.93
CA THR A 227 10.55 -11.81 3.34
C THR A 227 9.30 -11.62 4.19
N HIS A 228 8.45 -10.67 3.79
CA HIS A 228 7.21 -10.34 4.48
C HIS A 228 6.13 -10.06 3.43
N LEU A 229 5.06 -10.84 3.47
CA LEU A 229 3.88 -10.69 2.64
C LEU A 229 2.67 -10.40 3.54
N ARG A 230 2.19 -9.17 3.52
CA ARG A 230 0.99 -8.78 4.26
C ARG A 230 -0.21 -8.74 3.33
N VAL A 231 -1.25 -9.50 3.66
CA VAL A 231 -2.47 -9.62 2.86
C VAL A 231 -3.63 -9.05 3.65
N MET A 232 -4.23 -7.99 3.13
CA MET A 232 -5.36 -7.31 3.76
C MET A 232 -6.62 -7.54 2.93
N PHE A 233 -7.59 -8.24 3.50
CA PHE A 233 -8.89 -8.48 2.90
C PHE A 233 -9.92 -7.48 3.39
N LYS A 234 -10.49 -6.70 2.48
CA LYS A 234 -11.62 -5.81 2.72
C LYS A 234 -12.88 -6.52 2.25
N LEU A 235 -13.83 -6.77 3.15
CA LEU A 235 -15.05 -7.50 2.89
C LEU A 235 -16.22 -6.49 2.92
N ALA A 236 -16.71 -6.09 1.75
CA ALA A 236 -17.85 -5.20 1.60
C ALA A 236 -19.14 -5.99 1.36
N ASN A 237 -20.29 -5.35 1.58
CA ASN A 237 -21.60 -5.88 1.20
C ASN A 237 -21.89 -7.33 1.68
N ILE A 238 -21.38 -7.71 2.86
CA ILE A 238 -21.51 -9.08 3.42
C ILE A 238 -22.95 -9.53 3.71
N GLU A 239 -23.93 -8.64 3.55
CA GLU A 239 -25.36 -8.92 3.72
C GLU A 239 -26.02 -9.33 2.38
N VAL A 240 -25.35 -9.11 1.24
CA VAL A 240 -25.83 -9.49 -0.09
C VAL A 240 -25.44 -10.94 -0.36
N GLU A 241 -26.21 -11.87 0.21
CA GLU A 241 -25.93 -13.32 0.15
C GLU A 241 -25.67 -13.87 -1.26
N PRO A 242 -26.42 -13.50 -2.32
CA PRO A 242 -26.18 -14.04 -3.67
C PRO A 242 -24.80 -13.68 -4.24
N MET A 243 -24.26 -12.50 -3.88
CA MET A 243 -22.93 -12.06 -4.32
C MET A 243 -21.85 -12.90 -3.66
N TRP A 244 -22.03 -13.22 -2.38
CA TRP A 244 -21.03 -13.93 -1.59
C TRP A 244 -20.89 -15.41 -1.89
N TYR A 245 -21.84 -16.00 -2.64
CA TYR A 245 -21.67 -17.36 -3.14
C TYR A 245 -20.43 -17.51 -4.03
N TRP A 246 -20.20 -16.56 -4.93
CA TRP A 246 -19.05 -16.57 -5.84
C TRP A 246 -17.80 -15.96 -5.17
N GLU A 247 -17.98 -14.85 -4.45
CA GLU A 247 -16.86 -14.17 -3.77
C GLU A 247 -16.20 -15.05 -2.70
N LEU A 248 -16.96 -15.89 -2.01
CA LEU A 248 -16.39 -16.81 -1.02
C LEU A 248 -15.47 -17.83 -1.69
N LYS A 249 -15.87 -18.38 -2.85
CA LYS A 249 -15.04 -19.28 -3.63
C LYS A 249 -13.76 -18.58 -4.13
N ASP A 250 -13.88 -17.38 -4.67
CA ASP A 250 -12.70 -16.61 -5.11
C ASP A 250 -11.78 -16.25 -3.92
N TYR A 251 -12.34 -15.96 -2.75
CA TYR A 251 -11.60 -15.74 -1.51
C TYR A 251 -10.83 -17.00 -1.08
N GLU A 252 -11.50 -18.15 -1.03
CA GLU A 252 -10.88 -19.43 -0.67
C GLU A 252 -9.74 -19.78 -1.63
N GLU A 253 -9.98 -19.70 -2.93
CA GLU A 253 -8.93 -19.94 -3.93
C GLU A 253 -7.76 -18.95 -3.82
N LEU A 254 -8.03 -17.69 -3.50
CA LEU A 254 -6.97 -16.69 -3.32
C LEU A 254 -6.12 -17.03 -2.09
N VAL A 255 -6.75 -17.35 -0.96
CA VAL A 255 -6.06 -17.81 0.27
C VAL A 255 -5.26 -19.08 0.01
N ASP A 256 -5.82 -20.06 -0.71
CA ASP A 256 -5.13 -21.29 -1.06
C ASP A 256 -3.89 -21.03 -1.93
N ASN A 257 -3.98 -20.13 -2.89
CA ASN A 257 -2.84 -19.75 -3.72
C ASN A 257 -1.72 -19.08 -2.90
N ILE A 258 -2.08 -18.22 -1.94
CA ILE A 258 -1.09 -17.57 -1.05
C ILE A 258 -0.48 -18.58 -0.09
N ASN A 259 -1.28 -19.48 0.49
CA ASN A 259 -0.79 -20.55 1.36
C ASN A 259 0.13 -21.51 0.61
N ASN A 260 -0.19 -21.84 -0.64
CA ASN A 260 0.66 -22.67 -1.49
C ASN A 260 1.97 -21.94 -1.85
N PHE A 261 1.90 -20.63 -2.10
CA PHE A 261 3.09 -19.80 -2.23
C PHE A 261 3.95 -19.83 -0.96
N GLU A 262 3.35 -19.62 0.22
CA GLU A 262 4.07 -19.70 1.50
C GLU A 262 4.70 -21.08 1.69
N PHE A 263 3.94 -22.16 1.49
CA PHE A 263 4.46 -23.52 1.59
C PHE A 263 5.65 -23.78 0.67
N ARG A 264 5.61 -23.29 -0.58
CA ARG A 264 6.68 -23.46 -1.56
C ARG A 264 7.90 -22.58 -1.30
N HIS A 265 7.71 -21.40 -0.72
CA HIS A 265 8.78 -20.42 -0.52
C HIS A 265 9.34 -20.37 0.91
N ALA A 266 8.60 -20.88 1.89
CA ALA A 266 8.92 -20.70 3.29
C ALA A 266 9.27 -22.04 3.96
N ALA A 267 10.57 -22.31 4.09
CA ALA A 267 11.10 -23.00 5.26
C ALA A 267 11.03 -22.12 6.53
N LYS A 268 10.55 -20.87 6.43
CA LYS A 268 10.47 -19.88 7.52
C LYS A 268 9.01 -19.51 7.83
N PRO A 269 8.39 -20.08 8.88
CA PRO A 269 7.02 -19.76 9.26
C PRO A 269 6.85 -18.26 9.55
N GLY A 270 5.71 -17.70 9.14
CA GLY A 270 5.35 -16.30 9.41
C GLY A 270 5.71 -15.31 8.29
N THR A 271 6.01 -15.82 7.08
CA THR A 271 6.24 -14.97 5.90
C THR A 271 4.94 -14.26 5.51
N VAL A 272 3.80 -14.95 5.61
CA VAL A 272 2.49 -14.39 5.28
C VAL A 272 1.75 -13.93 6.53
N GLN A 273 1.20 -12.72 6.48
CA GLN A 273 0.34 -12.17 7.53
C GLN A 273 -1.00 -11.77 6.94
N TYR A 274 -2.08 -12.32 7.49
CA TYR A 274 -3.44 -12.00 7.06
C TYR A 274 -4.11 -10.99 7.99
N GLU A 275 -4.86 -10.08 7.38
CA GLU A 275 -5.78 -9.20 8.08
C GLU A 275 -7.12 -9.14 7.35
N HIS A 276 -8.22 -9.20 8.09
CA HIS A 276 -9.55 -9.02 7.50
C HIS A 276 -10.27 -7.84 8.13
N TRP A 277 -10.93 -7.09 7.25
CA TRP A 277 -11.60 -5.86 7.56
C TRP A 277 -12.97 -5.87 6.92
N ILE A 278 -14.01 -5.72 7.73
CA ILE A 278 -15.39 -5.70 7.27
C ILE A 278 -15.80 -4.26 7.07
N ILE A 279 -16.18 -3.92 5.84
CA ILE A 279 -16.61 -2.57 5.47
C ILE A 279 -18.12 -2.45 5.66
N ASP A 280 -18.54 -1.40 6.35
CA ASP A 280 -19.93 -1.11 6.66
C ASP A 280 -20.17 0.40 6.59
N CYS A 281 -20.55 0.85 5.40
CA CYS A 281 -20.76 2.27 5.09
C CYS A 281 -19.52 3.11 5.44
N PHE A 282 -19.61 3.93 6.50
CA PHE A 282 -18.57 4.84 6.94
C PHE A 282 -17.53 4.24 7.89
N TYR A 283 -17.64 2.93 8.18
CA TYR A 283 -16.77 2.27 9.15
C TYR A 283 -16.17 0.98 8.61
N ALA A 284 -15.00 0.64 9.12
CA ALA A 284 -14.32 -0.63 8.89
C ALA A 284 -14.04 -1.32 10.23
N TYR A 285 -14.29 -2.64 10.29
CA TYR A 285 -14.13 -3.46 11.49
C TYR A 285 -13.06 -4.53 11.27
N ARG A 286 -11.96 -4.49 12.01
CA ARG A 286 -10.94 -5.54 11.94
C ARG A 286 -11.40 -6.80 12.69
N THR A 287 -11.23 -7.96 12.07
CA THR A 287 -11.47 -9.27 12.69
C THR A 287 -10.28 -9.70 13.56
N GLY A 288 -10.40 -10.83 14.27
CA GLY A 288 -9.32 -11.40 15.09
C GLY A 288 -9.22 -10.84 16.52
N PHE A 289 -10.13 -9.94 16.89
CA PHE A 289 -10.23 -9.39 18.25
C PHE A 289 -11.58 -9.74 18.87
N ARG A 290 -11.60 -9.92 20.20
CA ARG A 290 -12.86 -10.14 20.95
C ARG A 290 -13.85 -8.99 20.72
N ASN A 291 -13.35 -7.77 20.67
CA ASN A 291 -14.08 -6.58 20.24
C ASN A 291 -13.42 -6.06 18.97
N PRO A 292 -14.16 -5.86 17.87
CA PRO A 292 -13.55 -5.41 16.62
C PRO A 292 -12.92 -4.04 16.80
N LEU A 293 -11.72 -3.87 16.25
CA LEU A 293 -11.09 -2.58 16.11
C LEU A 293 -11.82 -1.80 15.01
N ILE A 294 -12.21 -0.55 15.32
CA ILE A 294 -13.08 0.26 14.46
C ILE A 294 -12.27 1.39 13.83
N ARG A 295 -12.43 1.58 12.53
CA ARG A 295 -11.85 2.70 11.77
C ARG A 295 -12.92 3.41 10.97
N MET A 296 -12.68 4.68 10.65
CA MET A 296 -13.44 5.37 9.63
C MET A 296 -13.07 4.84 8.24
N HIS A 297 -14.05 4.80 7.34
CA HIS A 297 -13.90 4.40 5.94
C HIS A 297 -14.58 5.45 5.04
N PRO A 298 -13.94 5.89 3.94
CA PRO A 298 -12.57 5.56 3.52
C PRO A 298 -11.51 6.20 4.45
N ASN A 299 -10.29 5.64 4.45
CA ASN A 299 -9.17 6.19 5.22
C ASN A 299 -7.95 6.23 4.30
N LYS A 300 -7.43 7.42 3.98
CA LYS A 300 -6.35 7.58 2.99
C LYS A 300 -5.10 6.75 3.31
N ASP A 301 -4.81 6.52 4.58
CA ASP A 301 -3.60 5.82 5.03
C ASP A 301 -3.74 4.29 4.99
N ILE A 302 -4.98 3.78 5.01
CA ILE A 302 -5.25 2.33 5.09
C ILE A 302 -6.06 1.82 3.89
N TRP A 303 -7.07 2.58 3.44
CA TRP A 303 -8.02 2.26 2.35
C TRP A 303 -8.41 3.50 1.51
N GLN A 304 -8.00 3.53 0.24
CA GLN A 304 -8.33 4.62 -0.69
C GLN A 304 -9.76 4.59 -1.30
N GLY A 305 -10.81 4.15 -0.59
CA GLY A 305 -12.18 4.09 -1.14
C GLY A 305 -12.48 2.84 -1.97
N SER A 306 -13.51 2.91 -2.83
CA SER A 306 -13.90 1.77 -3.68
C SER A 306 -12.82 1.53 -4.72
N VAL A 307 -12.49 0.27 -4.96
CA VAL A 307 -11.45 -0.09 -5.94
C VAL A 307 -12.03 -0.14 -7.35
N MET A 308 -13.36 -0.22 -7.47
CA MET A 308 -14.11 -0.27 -8.72
C MET A 308 -14.50 1.12 -9.26
N GLU A 309 -14.05 2.23 -8.66
CA GLU A 309 -14.37 3.60 -9.11
C GLU A 309 -14.03 3.89 -10.60
N TYR A 310 -13.20 3.05 -11.22
CA TYR A 310 -12.68 3.22 -12.58
C TYR A 310 -13.00 2.03 -13.52
N VAL A 311 -13.86 1.10 -13.11
CA VAL A 311 -14.36 -0.02 -13.93
C VAL A 311 -15.82 0.24 -14.30
#